data_AF-A0A2V9M9Y2-F1
#
_entry.id   AF-A0A2V9M9Y2-F1
#
_cell.length_a   1.000
_cell.length_b   1.000
_cell.length_c   1.000
_cell.angle_alpha   90.00
_cell.angle_beta   90.00
_cell.angle_gamma   90.00
#
_symmetry.space_group_name_H-M   'P 1'
#
loop_
_entity.id
_entity.type
_entity.pdbx_description
1 polymer ?
#
loop_
_entity_poly.entity_id
_entity_poly.type
_entity_poly.pdbx_seq_one_letter_code
_entity_poly.pdbx_strand_id
1 'polypeptide(L)'
;MLITDRKEIEAVLAFFRKHIGRDLDVTISIFDGLTQFERMRVDEVGEVGAAHYHVHLTSPHSHRRLELDLHHYSFATVSPDQKGVEVGRLLGGNLTLRVTASEIR
;
A
#
# COMPACT_ATOMS: atom_id res chain seq x y z
N MET A 1 17.44 2.62 0.65
CA MET A 1 16.71 3.82 1.09
C MET A 1 15.31 3.36 1.49
N LEU A 2 14.84 3.75 2.66
CA LEU A 2 13.49 3.45 3.16
C LEU A 2 12.67 4.75 3.13
N ILE A 3 11.35 4.65 3.04
CA ILE A 3 10.47 5.80 3.22
C ILE A 3 10.72 6.35 4.63
N THR A 4 11.29 7.54 4.68
CA THR A 4 11.62 8.27 5.91
C THR A 4 11.07 9.69 5.89
N ASP A 5 10.59 10.17 4.73
CA ASP A 5 9.91 11.45 4.64
C ASP A 5 8.49 11.31 5.21
N ARG A 6 8.26 12.02 6.31
CA ARG A 6 6.96 12.10 6.97
C ARG A 6 5.84 12.55 6.01
N LYS A 7 6.11 13.43 5.05
CA LYS A 7 5.08 13.90 4.11
C LYS A 7 4.61 12.80 3.17
N GLU A 8 5.53 11.94 2.70
CA GLU A 8 5.17 10.80 1.86
C GLU A 8 4.33 9.78 2.64
N ILE A 9 4.75 9.48 3.88
CA ILE A 9 4.00 8.61 4.80
C ILE A 9 2.58 9.14 5.02
N GLU A 10 2.44 10.41 5.40
CA GLU A 10 1.14 11.02 5.67
C GLU A 10 0.25 11.04 4.42
N ALA A 11 0.81 11.25 3.23
CA ALA A 11 0.04 11.20 1.99
C ALA A 11 -0.54 9.81 1.72
N VAL A 12 0.25 8.75 1.91
CA VAL A 12 -0.20 7.36 1.76
C VAL A 12 -1.27 7.03 2.81
N LEU A 13 -1.02 7.37 4.07
CA LEU A 13 -2.00 7.15 5.15
C LEU A 13 -3.29 7.93 4.90
N ALA A 14 -3.21 9.16 4.43
CA ALA A 14 -4.39 9.96 4.06
C ALA A 14 -5.18 9.30 2.92
N PHE A 15 -4.50 8.76 1.91
CA PHE A 15 -5.15 8.00 0.84
C PHE A 15 -5.92 6.79 1.41
N PHE A 16 -5.29 5.93 2.21
CA PHE A 16 -5.99 4.76 2.75
C PHE A 16 -7.07 5.14 3.77
N ARG A 17 -6.86 6.18 4.61
CA ARG A 17 -7.87 6.68 5.56
C ARG A 17 -9.15 7.11 4.84
N LYS A 18 -9.04 7.76 3.69
CA LYS A 18 -10.18 8.13 2.83
C LYS A 18 -10.97 6.91 2.32
N HIS A 19 -10.31 5.75 2.24
CA HIS A 19 -10.87 4.52 1.68
C HIS A 19 -11.18 3.45 2.73
N ILE A 20 -11.12 3.74 4.03
CA ILE A 20 -11.53 2.80 5.09
C ILE A 20 -12.96 2.28 4.81
N GLY A 21 -13.13 0.97 4.90
CA GLY A 21 -14.38 0.25 4.62
C GLY A 21 -14.71 0.09 3.13
N ARG A 22 -13.89 0.62 2.21
CA ARG A 22 -14.08 0.49 0.75
C ARG A 22 -13.17 -0.60 0.18
N ASP A 23 -13.66 -1.22 -0.88
CA ASP A 23 -12.87 -2.16 -1.66
C ASP A 23 -12.05 -1.40 -2.71
N LEU A 24 -10.77 -1.74 -2.82
CA LEU A 24 -9.82 -1.22 -3.79
C LEU A 24 -9.34 -2.36 -4.70
N ASP A 25 -9.07 -2.04 -5.96
CA ASP A 25 -8.33 -2.93 -6.85
C ASP A 25 -6.85 -2.87 -6.45
N VAL A 26 -6.34 -3.95 -5.86
CA VAL A 26 -4.96 -4.07 -5.37
C VAL A 26 -4.16 -4.98 -6.29
N THR A 27 -3.03 -4.50 -6.76
CA THR A 27 -2.05 -5.30 -7.51
C THR A 27 -0.76 -5.39 -6.70
N ILE A 28 -0.29 -6.62 -6.51
CA ILE A 28 0.95 -6.93 -5.81
C ILE A 28 1.90 -7.56 -6.84
N SER A 29 2.98 -6.87 -7.17
CA SER A 29 4.04 -7.36 -8.05
C SER A 29 5.27 -7.72 -7.20
N ILE A 30 5.72 -8.97 -7.26
CA ILE A 30 6.92 -9.48 -6.58
C ILE A 30 7.94 -9.90 -7.65
N PHE A 31 9.03 -9.14 -7.79
CA PHE A 31 10.05 -9.30 -8.85
C PHE A 31 9.49 -9.26 -10.30
N ASP A 32 10.38 -9.32 -11.29
CA ASP A 32 10.03 -9.41 -12.72
C ASP A 32 9.34 -10.76 -13.02
N GLY A 33 8.02 -10.84 -12.79
CA GLY A 33 7.18 -11.90 -13.34
C GLY A 33 6.00 -12.34 -12.49
N LEU A 34 5.99 -12.11 -11.17
CA LEU A 34 4.87 -12.52 -10.31
C LEU A 34 4.00 -11.32 -9.96
N THR A 35 2.95 -11.10 -10.75
CA THR A 35 1.93 -10.09 -10.45
C THR A 35 0.63 -10.77 -10.07
N GLN A 36 0.10 -10.40 -8.91
CA GLN A 36 -1.20 -10.83 -8.44
C GLN A 36 -2.13 -9.64 -8.36
N PHE A 37 -3.36 -9.82 -8.83
CA PHE A 37 -4.43 -8.85 -8.73
C PHE A 37 -5.50 -9.38 -7.78
N GLU A 38 -5.96 -8.53 -6.87
CA GLU A 38 -6.96 -8.88 -5.89
C GLU A 38 -7.74 -7.65 -5.44
N ARG A 39 -9.07 -7.78 -5.31
CA ARG A 39 -9.88 -6.76 -4.64
C ARG A 39 -9.70 -6.90 -3.14
N MET A 40 -9.29 -5.82 -2.49
CA MET A 40 -9.09 -5.82 -1.04
C MET A 40 -9.78 -4.63 -0.40
N ARG A 41 -10.43 -4.88 0.74
CA ARG A 41 -11.04 -3.88 1.59
C ARG A 41 -9.99 -3.23 2.47
N VAL A 42 -10.04 -1.91 2.62
CA VAL A 42 -9.25 -1.22 3.65
C VAL A 42 -9.95 -1.38 4.99
N ASP A 43 -9.36 -2.13 5.90
CA ASP A 43 -9.96 -2.38 7.22
C ASP A 43 -9.47 -1.38 8.26
N GLU A 44 -8.17 -1.08 8.24
CA GLU A 44 -7.54 -0.28 9.28
C GLU A 44 -6.38 0.53 8.71
N VAL A 45 -6.21 1.74 9.21
CA VAL A 45 -5.05 2.60 8.96
C VAL A 45 -4.64 3.22 10.28
N GLY A 46 -3.44 2.93 10.74
CA GLY A 46 -3.03 3.28 12.10
C GLY A 46 -1.56 3.62 12.25
N GLU A 47 -1.26 4.15 13.43
CA GLU A 47 0.09 4.32 13.95
C GLU A 47 0.21 3.45 15.21
N VAL A 48 1.15 2.50 15.24
CA VAL A 48 1.42 1.64 16.39
C VAL A 48 2.72 2.10 17.05
N GLY A 49 2.57 2.97 18.05
CA GLY A 49 3.72 3.57 18.72
C GLY A 49 4.46 4.60 17.83
N ALA A 50 5.59 5.10 18.32
CA ALA A 50 6.23 6.31 17.77
C ALA A 50 6.90 6.15 16.39
N ALA A 51 6.77 5.00 15.71
CA ALA A 51 7.51 4.71 14.48
C ALA A 51 6.95 3.56 13.63
N HIS A 52 5.68 3.16 13.76
CA HIS A 52 5.10 2.15 12.86
C HIS A 52 3.79 2.67 12.28
N TYR A 53 3.74 2.77 10.95
CA TYR A 53 2.56 3.19 10.21
C TYR A 53 2.07 2.01 9.38
N HIS A 54 0.91 1.46 9.73
CA HIS A 54 0.39 0.27 9.10
C HIS A 54 -0.94 0.53 8.39
N VAL A 55 -1.13 -0.22 7.30
CA VAL A 55 -2.40 -0.32 6.57
C VAL A 55 -2.78 -1.78 6.50
N HIS A 56 -3.99 -2.12 6.96
CA HIS A 56 -4.56 -3.45 6.81
C HIS A 56 -5.56 -3.50 5.66
N LEU A 57 -5.33 -4.45 4.76
CA LEU A 57 -6.18 -4.76 3.63
C LEU A 57 -6.63 -6.22 3.75
N THR A 58 -7.92 -6.50 3.59
CA THR A 58 -8.43 -7.88 3.55
C THR A 58 -9.21 -8.14 2.28
N SER A 59 -8.91 -9.24 1.60
CA SER A 59 -9.72 -9.72 0.49
C SER A 59 -11.01 -10.35 1.01
N PRO A 60 -12.19 -9.84 0.64
CA PRO A 60 -13.46 -10.42 1.06
C PRO A 60 -13.70 -11.82 0.45
N HIS A 61 -12.96 -12.18 -0.61
CA HIS A 61 -13.16 -13.45 -1.31
C HIS A 61 -12.19 -14.55 -0.87
N SER A 62 -10.92 -14.22 -0.65
CA SER A 62 -9.90 -15.20 -0.27
C SER A 62 -9.62 -15.22 1.23
N HIS A 63 -10.18 -14.26 1.99
CA HIS A 63 -9.81 -13.96 3.37
C HIS A 63 -8.31 -13.66 3.57
N ARG A 64 -7.59 -13.40 2.48
CA ARG A 64 -6.19 -13.00 2.55
C ARG A 64 -6.10 -11.62 3.18
N ARG A 65 -5.17 -11.48 4.12
CA ARG A 65 -4.79 -10.21 4.73
C ARG A 65 -3.45 -9.73 4.18
N LEU A 66 -3.37 -8.46 3.85
CA LEU A 66 -2.15 -7.76 3.47
C LEU A 66 -1.93 -6.63 4.48
N GLU A 67 -0.74 -6.60 5.05
CA GLU A 67 -0.30 -5.55 5.96
C GLU A 67 0.82 -4.76 5.29
N LEU A 68 0.63 -3.45 5.16
CA LEU A 68 1.64 -2.53 4.63
C LEU A 68 2.22 -1.75 5.81
N ASP A 69 3.42 -2.11 6.27
CA ASP A 69 4.22 -1.22 7.13
C ASP A 69 5.06 -0.31 6.23
N LEU A 70 4.76 0.99 6.24
CA LEU A 70 5.36 1.95 5.32
C LEU A 70 6.88 2.09 5.49
N HIS A 71 7.44 1.76 6.66
CA HIS A 71 8.89 1.77 6.87
C HIS A 71 9.62 0.64 6.15
N HIS A 72 8.92 -0.40 5.69
CA HIS A 72 9.50 -1.48 4.91
C HIS A 72 9.61 -1.17 3.41
N TYR A 73 9.05 -0.05 2.96
CA TYR A 73 9.07 0.37 1.56
C TYR A 73 10.16 1.41 1.32
N SER A 74 10.58 1.54 0.07
CA SER A 74 11.64 2.46 -0.39
C SER A 74 11.08 3.72 -1.03
N PHE A 75 9.86 3.68 -1.55
CA PHE A 75 9.16 4.81 -2.14
C PHE A 75 7.65 4.64 -2.00
N ALA A 76 6.94 5.76 -2.05
CA ALA A 76 5.51 5.79 -2.23
C ALA A 76 5.08 6.96 -3.11
N THR A 77 4.00 6.80 -3.85
CA THR A 77 3.44 7.85 -4.71
C THR A 77 1.93 7.75 -4.71
N VAL A 78 1.26 8.84 -4.33
CA VAL A 78 -0.19 8.98 -4.49
C VAL A 78 -0.43 9.69 -5.81
N SER A 79 -1.31 9.13 -6.64
CA SER A 79 -1.74 9.72 -7.91
C SER A 79 -2.31 11.14 -7.71
N PRO A 80 -2.14 12.07 -8.69
CA PRO A 80 -2.61 13.45 -8.56
C PRO A 80 -4.13 13.58 -8.37
N ASP A 81 -4.91 12.65 -8.91
CA ASP A 81 -6.37 12.58 -8.75
C ASP A 81 -6.79 11.92 -7.42
N GLN A 82 -5.82 11.46 -6.62
CA GLN A 82 -6.00 10.73 -5.36
C GLN A 82 -6.87 9.48 -5.48
N LYS A 83 -6.86 8.84 -6.66
CA LYS A 83 -7.62 7.60 -6.93
C LYS A 83 -6.78 6.34 -6.88
N GLY A 84 -5.47 6.49 -6.73
CA GLY A 84 -4.56 5.39 -6.55
C GLY A 84 -3.30 5.77 -5.78
N VAL A 85 -2.66 4.74 -5.23
CA VAL A 85 -1.38 4.81 -4.54
C VAL A 85 -0.49 3.67 -5.00
N GLU A 86 0.79 3.95 -5.13
CA GLU A 86 1.84 2.97 -5.35
C GLU A 86 2.82 3.03 -4.18
N VAL A 87 3.15 1.87 -3.61
CA VAL A 87 4.24 1.72 -2.64
C VAL A 87 5.16 0.62 -3.11
N GLY A 88 6.47 0.79 -2.99
CA GLY A 88 7.41 -0.21 -3.47
C GLY A 88 8.71 -0.28 -2.68
N ARG A 89 9.26 -1.49 -2.58
CA ARG A 89 10.52 -1.80 -1.91
C ARG A 89 11.58 -2.21 -2.94
N LEU A 90 12.71 -1.51 -2.91
CA LEU A 90 13.87 -1.78 -3.74
C LEU A 90 14.92 -2.56 -2.91
N LEU A 91 15.36 -3.72 -3.39
CA LEU A 91 16.52 -4.42 -2.85
C LEU A 91 17.64 -4.38 -3.91
N GLY A 92 18.55 -3.41 -3.76
CA GLY A 92 19.55 -3.10 -4.79
C GLY A 92 18.94 -2.35 -5.97
N GLY A 93 19.36 -2.68 -7.20
CA GLY A 93 18.87 -2.07 -8.44
C GLY A 93 17.52 -2.57 -8.94
N ASN A 94 16.94 -3.58 -8.29
CA ASN A 94 15.71 -4.24 -8.73
C ASN A 94 14.55 -4.05 -7.73
N LEU A 95 13.33 -3.93 -8.26
CA LEU A 95 12.10 -3.90 -7.48
C LEU A 95 11.78 -5.29 -6.93
N THR A 96 11.60 -5.37 -5.61
CA THR A 96 11.29 -6.62 -4.91
C THR A 96 9.80 -6.77 -4.68
N LEU A 97 9.13 -5.68 -4.33
CA LEU A 97 7.69 -5.64 -4.06
C LEU A 97 7.13 -4.30 -4.50
N ARG A 98 6.07 -4.31 -5.30
CA ARG A 98 5.23 -3.14 -5.60
C ARG A 98 3.79 -3.47 -5.27
N VAL A 99 3.15 -2.60 -4.51
CA VAL A 99 1.72 -2.66 -4.24
C VAL A 99 1.10 -1.40 -4.83
N THR A 100 0.19 -1.58 -5.77
CA THR A 100 -0.68 -0.50 -6.26
C THR A 100 -2.09 -0.74 -5.77
N ALA A 101 -2.73 0.26 -5.20
CA ALA A 101 -4.15 0.20 -4.85
C ALA A 101 -4.89 1.35 -5.54
N SER A 102 -6.03 1.07 -6.15
CA SER A 102 -6.85 2.10 -6.81
C SER A 102 -8.34 1.90 -6.59
N GLU A 103 -9.11 2.98 -6.71
CA GLU A 103 -10.58 2.93 -6.73
C GLU A 103 -11.08 1.96 -7.82
N ILE A 104 -12.13 1.18 -7.51
CA ILE A 104 -12.78 0.30 -8.46
C ILE A 104 -13.50 1.17 -9.51
N ARG A 105 -13.28 0.87 -10.80
CA ARG A 105 -13.93 1.56 -11.92
C ARG A 105 -15.38 1.15 -12.12
#